data_AF-A0A970PGZ9-F1
#
_entry.id   AF-A0A970PGZ9-F1
#
_cell.length_a   1.000
_cell.length_b   1.000
_cell.length_c   1.000
_cell.angle_alpha   90.00
_cell.angle_beta   90.00
_cell.angle_gamma   90.00
#
_symmetry.space_group_name_H-M   'P 1'
#
loop_
_entity.id
_entity.type
_entity.pdbx_description
1 polymer ?
#
loop_
_entity_poly.entity_id
_entity_poly.type
_entity_poly.pdbx_seq_one_letter_code
_entity_poly.pdbx_strand_id
1 'polypeptide(L)'
;MKNTLRIGILFLLAGMLLISACVPRLIIQPAMPDVVIAAPSIPVSTVELIPPGADRHYMQEDDYLIMDEALGDRNRYDWVAIAKMLAPPSENTKNQAQFMRVTDGVTVWTQYYAKTRIATDADLRLGQEVYFSSYWDDPEYYEAPRTIVDSRSREWIKSRIVDTSELFKNLVMIGGGDKVHKNALRVEVK
;
A
#
# COMPACT_ATOMS: atom_id res chain seq x y z
N MET A 1 -49.05 48.53 -19.89
CA MET A 1 -48.57 47.62 -20.97
C MET A 1 -48.87 46.20 -20.50
N LYS A 2 -50.04 45.61 -20.74
CA LYS A 2 -50.56 45.00 -21.99
C LYS A 2 -49.58 44.04 -22.68
N ASN A 3 -50.05 42.79 -22.82
CA ASN A 3 -49.77 41.76 -23.83
C ASN A 3 -48.93 40.55 -23.37
N THR A 4 -49.55 39.41 -23.00
CA THR A 4 -50.13 38.30 -23.82
C THR A 4 -49.07 37.30 -24.32
N LEU A 5 -49.15 36.03 -23.87
CA LEU A 5 -49.61 34.85 -24.66
C LEU A 5 -48.42 34.17 -25.40
N ARG A 6 -48.08 32.88 -25.21
CA ARG A 6 -48.74 31.70 -25.80
C ARG A 6 -48.02 30.38 -25.40
N ILE A 7 -48.84 29.35 -25.07
CA ILE A 7 -48.85 27.97 -25.65
C ILE A 7 -47.59 27.09 -25.39
N GLY A 8 -47.60 25.91 -24.76
CA GLY A 8 -48.65 24.93 -24.48
C GLY A 8 -48.67 23.80 -25.52
N ILE A 9 -47.93 22.69 -25.32
CA ILE A 9 -48.16 21.42 -26.05
C ILE A 9 -47.96 20.22 -25.13
N LEU A 10 -49.11 19.65 -24.78
CA LEU A 10 -49.38 18.33 -24.21
C LEU A 10 -49.31 17.32 -25.38
N PHE A 11 -48.64 16.18 -25.25
CA PHE A 11 -48.85 15.05 -26.17
C PHE A 11 -49.45 13.86 -25.43
N LEU A 12 -50.65 13.53 -25.90
CA LEU A 12 -51.60 12.54 -25.42
C LEU A 12 -51.26 11.13 -25.92
N LEU A 13 -51.57 10.17 -25.06
CA LEU A 13 -51.84 8.77 -25.38
C LEU A 13 -53.00 8.63 -26.40
N ALA A 14 -52.82 7.78 -27.39
CA ALA A 14 -53.82 6.94 -28.06
C ALA A 14 -53.05 5.96 -28.96
N GLY A 15 -53.39 4.70 -29.20
CA GLY A 15 -54.56 3.90 -28.85
C GLY A 15 -54.48 2.62 -29.69
N MET A 16 -54.72 1.49 -29.03
CA MET A 16 -55.12 0.17 -29.54
C MET A 16 -55.44 0.03 -31.04
N LEU A 17 -54.88 -1.02 -31.65
CA LEU A 17 -55.65 -2.07 -32.35
C LEU A 17 -54.71 -3.20 -32.76
N LEU A 18 -54.84 -4.42 -32.22
CA LEU A 18 -54.55 -5.66 -32.97
C LEU A 18 -55.27 -6.89 -32.36
N ILE A 19 -56.33 -7.29 -33.07
CA ILE A 19 -56.71 -8.64 -33.51
C ILE A 19 -56.60 -9.81 -32.51
N SER A 20 -57.79 -10.30 -32.12
CA SER A 20 -58.04 -11.59 -31.48
C SER A 20 -57.81 -12.75 -32.46
N ALA A 21 -56.96 -13.70 -32.08
CA ALA A 21 -56.95 -15.05 -32.64
C ALA A 21 -56.61 -16.05 -31.52
N CYS A 22 -57.52 -17.01 -31.30
CA CYS A 22 -57.37 -18.12 -30.37
C CYS A 22 -56.08 -18.90 -30.63
N VAL A 23 -55.30 -19.12 -29.57
CA VAL A 23 -54.21 -20.11 -29.56
C VAL A 23 -54.38 -21.00 -28.32
N PRO A 24 -54.26 -22.33 -28.45
CA PRO A 24 -54.57 -23.30 -27.39
C PRO A 24 -53.75 -23.13 -26.10
N ARG A 25 -54.39 -23.49 -24.98
CA ARG A 25 -53.79 -23.63 -23.65
C ARG A 25 -52.52 -24.52 -23.72
N LEU A 26 -51.36 -23.90 -23.58
CA LEU A 26 -50.15 -24.60 -23.16
C LEU A 26 -50.14 -24.63 -21.63
N ILE A 27 -50.25 -25.83 -21.04
CA ILE A 27 -50.05 -26.03 -19.61
C ILE A 27 -48.54 -25.92 -19.36
N ILE A 28 -48.10 -24.75 -18.91
CA ILE A 28 -46.75 -24.56 -18.36
C ILE A 28 -46.82 -24.92 -16.88
N GLN A 29 -46.19 -26.04 -16.50
CA GLN A 29 -45.85 -26.28 -15.10
C GLN A 29 -44.89 -25.17 -14.63
N PRO A 30 -45.16 -24.46 -13.53
CA PRO A 30 -44.15 -23.60 -12.94
C PRO A 30 -43.10 -24.49 -12.27
N ALA A 31 -42.00 -24.78 -12.97
CA ALA A 31 -40.75 -25.07 -12.29
C ALA A 31 -40.32 -23.78 -11.60
N MET A 32 -40.50 -23.72 -10.28
CA MET A 32 -40.01 -22.59 -9.49
C MET A 32 -38.50 -22.44 -9.71
N PRO A 33 -37.96 -21.21 -9.84
CA PRO A 33 -36.52 -21.03 -9.84
C PRO A 33 -35.99 -21.43 -8.46
N ASP A 34 -34.98 -22.29 -8.46
CA ASP A 34 -34.21 -22.64 -7.29
C ASP A 34 -33.65 -21.34 -6.69
N VAL A 35 -34.07 -21.00 -5.47
CA VAL A 35 -33.50 -19.87 -4.73
C VAL A 35 -32.07 -20.26 -4.40
N VAL A 36 -31.13 -19.80 -5.23
CA VAL A 36 -29.70 -19.87 -4.90
C VAL A 36 -29.50 -18.95 -3.71
N ILE A 37 -29.55 -19.52 -2.51
CA ILE A 37 -29.08 -18.85 -1.29
C ILE A 37 -27.60 -18.59 -1.52
N ALA A 38 -27.27 -17.37 -1.93
CA ALA A 38 -25.88 -16.91 -1.94
C ALA A 38 -25.39 -16.97 -0.49
N ALA A 39 -24.59 -17.98 -0.19
CA ALA A 39 -23.86 -18.03 1.07
C ALA A 39 -23.05 -16.73 1.20
N PRO A 40 -23.02 -16.09 2.38
CA PRO A 40 -22.17 -14.93 2.59
C PRO A 40 -20.73 -15.36 2.33
N SER A 41 -20.10 -14.78 1.30
CA SER A 41 -18.68 -14.96 1.06
C SER A 41 -17.92 -14.34 2.23
N ILE A 42 -17.50 -15.17 3.17
CA ILE A 42 -16.50 -14.77 4.17
C ILE A 42 -15.28 -14.30 3.37
N PRO A 43 -14.80 -13.06 3.56
CA PRO A 43 -13.56 -12.64 2.94
C PRO A 43 -12.46 -13.56 3.48
N VAL A 44 -11.98 -14.47 2.64
CA VAL A 44 -10.79 -15.26 2.95
C VAL A 44 -9.65 -14.26 3.04
N SER A 45 -9.16 -14.05 4.26
CA SER A 45 -7.93 -13.29 4.50
C SER A 45 -6.79 -14.14 3.92
N THR A 46 -6.51 -13.95 2.63
CA THR A 46 -5.43 -14.65 1.94
C THR A 46 -4.13 -14.07 2.46
N VAL A 47 -3.49 -14.81 3.38
CA VAL A 47 -2.09 -14.52 3.73
C VAL A 47 -1.29 -14.68 2.45
N GLU A 48 -0.79 -13.57 1.92
CA GLU A 48 0.02 -13.59 0.70
C GLU A 48 1.32 -14.34 0.97
N LEU A 49 1.64 -15.30 0.09
CA LEU A 49 2.87 -16.10 0.21
C LEU A 49 4.09 -15.18 0.07
N ILE A 50 5.01 -15.26 1.02
CA ILE A 50 6.30 -14.56 0.95
C ILE A 50 7.12 -15.14 -0.22
N PRO A 51 7.59 -14.31 -1.18
CA PRO A 51 8.42 -14.79 -2.28
C PRO A 51 9.68 -15.51 -1.79
N PRO A 52 10.19 -16.53 -2.51
CA PRO A 52 11.46 -17.16 -2.18
C PRO A 52 12.59 -16.14 -2.06
N GLY A 53 13.36 -16.20 -0.98
CA GLY A 53 14.47 -15.27 -0.70
C GLY A 53 14.05 -13.90 -0.16
N ALA A 54 12.75 -13.66 0.05
CA ALA A 54 12.26 -12.47 0.73
C ALA A 54 11.96 -12.73 2.22
N ASP A 55 12.02 -11.68 3.04
CA ASP A 55 11.59 -11.73 4.44
C ASP A 55 10.11 -11.34 4.62
N ARG A 56 9.63 -11.30 5.87
CA ARG A 56 8.23 -10.93 6.23
C ARG A 56 7.85 -9.47 5.91
N HIS A 57 8.79 -8.64 5.47
CA HIS A 57 8.49 -7.32 4.89
C HIS A 57 8.64 -7.30 3.37
N TYR A 58 8.75 -8.47 2.75
CA TYR A 58 8.89 -8.66 1.30
C TYR A 58 10.17 -8.02 0.71
N MET A 59 11.20 -7.80 1.54
CA MET A 59 12.54 -7.41 1.07
C MET A 59 13.37 -8.65 0.72
N GLN A 60 14.05 -8.59 -0.42
CA GLN A 60 14.97 -9.60 -0.91
C GLN A 60 16.40 -9.36 -0.39
N GLU A 61 17.25 -10.38 -0.41
CA GLU A 61 18.63 -10.31 0.11
C GLU A 61 19.54 -9.27 -0.61
N ASP A 62 19.24 -9.00 -1.88
CA ASP A 62 19.92 -8.05 -2.75
C ASP A 62 19.20 -6.70 -2.86
N ASP A 63 18.13 -6.48 -2.08
CA ASP A 63 17.50 -5.17 -1.94
C ASP A 63 18.34 -4.25 -1.03
N TYR A 64 18.40 -2.98 -1.42
CA TYR A 64 18.96 -1.88 -0.63
C TYR A 64 17.88 -0.83 -0.42
N LEU A 65 17.92 -0.15 0.73
CA LEU A 65 17.23 1.11 0.91
C LEU A 65 18.17 2.25 0.54
N ILE A 66 17.77 3.07 -0.42
CA ILE A 66 18.55 4.21 -0.91
C ILE A 66 17.91 5.53 -0.50
N MET A 67 18.75 6.53 -0.27
CA MET A 67 18.37 7.89 0.06
C MET A 67 19.07 8.88 -0.88
N ASP A 68 18.47 10.05 -1.05
CA ASP A 68 19.10 11.16 -1.77
C ASP A 68 20.15 11.87 -0.89
N GLU A 69 19.93 11.89 0.42
CA GLU A 69 20.83 12.47 1.42
C GLU A 69 20.90 11.64 2.71
N ALA A 70 21.80 11.99 3.63
CA ALA A 70 21.85 11.37 4.94
C ALA A 70 20.77 11.95 5.87
N LEU A 71 20.27 11.13 6.79
CA LEU A 71 19.36 11.59 7.85
C LEU A 71 20.05 12.63 8.73
N GLY A 72 19.66 13.89 8.56
CA GLY A 72 20.17 15.00 9.35
C GLY A 72 19.71 14.92 10.81
N ASP A 73 20.49 15.51 11.73
CA ASP A 73 20.18 15.50 13.18
C ASP A 73 18.86 16.20 13.55
N ARG A 74 18.40 17.11 12.69
CA ARG A 74 17.13 17.84 12.86
C ARG A 74 16.01 17.29 11.98
N ASN A 75 16.32 16.36 11.07
CA ASN A 75 15.32 15.77 10.19
C ASN A 75 14.47 14.80 11.01
N ARG A 76 13.16 14.93 10.87
CA ARG A 76 12.20 14.03 11.53
C ARG A 76 12.24 12.66 10.86
N TYR A 77 12.31 12.66 9.54
CA TYR A 77 12.38 11.47 8.71
C TYR A 77 12.94 11.87 7.33
N ASP A 78 13.41 10.87 6.59
CA ASP A 78 13.70 10.97 5.16
C ASP A 78 12.95 9.86 4.40
N TRP A 79 12.52 10.17 3.18
CA TRP A 79 11.96 9.19 2.27
C TRP A 79 13.06 8.31 1.68
N VAL A 80 12.81 7.01 1.61
CA VAL A 80 13.75 6.03 1.06
C VAL A 80 13.06 5.13 0.07
N ALA A 81 13.83 4.63 -0.89
CA ALA A 81 13.33 3.73 -1.93
C ALA A 81 14.02 2.37 -1.85
N ILE A 82 13.27 1.29 -2.12
CA ILE A 82 13.85 -0.02 -2.38
C ILE A 82 14.55 0.03 -3.74
N ALA A 83 15.78 -0.43 -3.83
CA ALA A 83 16.54 -0.46 -5.06
C ALA A 83 17.46 -1.68 -5.18
N LYS A 84 17.84 -1.99 -6.42
CA LYS A 84 18.84 -3.00 -6.78
C LYS A 84 20.15 -2.33 -7.16
N MET A 85 21.28 -2.81 -6.64
CA MET A 85 22.59 -2.29 -7.02
C MET A 85 22.94 -2.76 -8.44
N LEU A 86 23.28 -1.81 -9.32
CA LEU A 86 23.75 -2.07 -10.69
C LEU A 86 25.28 -2.02 -10.78
N ALA A 87 25.90 -1.07 -10.06
CA ALA A 87 27.35 -0.93 -9.99
C ALA A 87 27.78 -0.59 -8.56
N PRO A 88 28.79 -1.30 -8.01
CA PRO A 88 29.32 -0.99 -6.68
C PRO A 88 30.03 0.36 -6.65
N PRO A 89 30.22 0.97 -5.47
CA PRO A 89 30.96 2.22 -5.35
C PRO A 89 32.44 2.01 -5.67
N SER A 90 33.07 3.02 -6.26
CA SER A 90 34.49 3.02 -6.57
C SER A 90 35.05 4.44 -6.57
N GLU A 91 36.36 4.58 -6.56
CA GLU A 91 37.02 5.89 -6.69
C GLU A 91 36.60 6.61 -7.99
N ASN A 92 36.46 5.86 -9.09
CA ASN A 92 36.02 6.38 -10.38
C ASN A 92 34.59 6.94 -10.36
N THR A 93 33.77 6.51 -9.41
CA THR A 93 32.39 6.96 -9.22
C THR A 93 32.26 7.88 -8.01
N LYS A 94 33.37 8.47 -7.54
CA LYS A 94 33.42 9.32 -6.33
C LYS A 94 32.79 8.62 -5.11
N ASN A 95 33.02 7.31 -5.00
CA ASN A 95 32.48 6.43 -3.97
C ASN A 95 30.95 6.33 -3.93
N GLN A 96 30.26 6.67 -5.03
CA GLN A 96 28.83 6.43 -5.18
C GLN A 96 28.57 5.10 -5.88
N ALA A 97 27.56 4.39 -5.44
CA ALA A 97 27.05 3.20 -6.12
C ALA A 97 25.88 3.59 -7.03
N GLN A 98 25.70 2.82 -8.11
CA GLN A 98 24.57 2.97 -9.01
C GLN A 98 23.47 2.00 -8.62
N PHE A 99 22.25 2.49 -8.49
CA PHE A 99 21.08 1.70 -8.13
C PHE A 99 19.95 1.90 -9.11
N MET A 100 19.11 0.89 -9.29
CA MET A 100 17.82 0.97 -9.96
C MET A 100 16.70 0.85 -8.94
N ARG A 101 15.86 1.87 -8.81
CA ARG A 101 14.70 1.84 -7.94
C ARG A 101 13.72 0.78 -8.40
N VAL A 102 13.20 0.01 -7.45
CA VAL A 102 12.24 -1.07 -7.71
C VAL A 102 10.87 -0.51 -8.12
N THR A 103 10.49 0.64 -7.57
CA THR A 103 9.16 1.23 -7.75
C THR A 103 8.91 1.72 -9.18
N ASP A 104 9.93 2.29 -9.83
CA ASP A 104 9.78 2.95 -11.14
C ASP A 104 10.91 2.66 -12.14
N GLY A 105 11.91 1.88 -11.78
CA GLY A 105 13.05 1.54 -12.65
C GLY A 105 14.03 2.69 -12.87
N VAL A 106 13.87 3.83 -12.20
CA VAL A 106 14.79 4.97 -12.35
C VAL A 106 16.15 4.62 -11.74
N THR A 107 17.19 4.96 -12.47
CA THR A 107 18.58 4.75 -12.02
C THR A 107 19.10 5.97 -11.28
N VAL A 108 19.72 5.76 -10.12
CA VAL A 108 20.23 6.79 -9.22
C VAL A 108 21.67 6.46 -8.81
N TRP A 109 22.52 7.48 -8.76
CA TRP A 109 23.84 7.39 -8.13
C TRP A 109 23.76 7.99 -6.73
N THR A 110 24.14 7.22 -5.71
CA THR A 110 24.15 7.71 -4.33
C THR A 110 25.20 6.98 -3.50
N GLN A 111 25.70 7.67 -2.48
CA GLN A 111 26.51 7.08 -1.41
C GLN A 111 25.66 6.71 -0.19
N TYR A 112 24.40 7.13 -0.16
CA TYR A 112 23.49 6.93 0.97
C TYR A 112 22.61 5.72 0.68
N TYR A 113 23.06 4.56 1.11
CA TYR A 113 22.32 3.31 0.97
C TYR A 113 22.60 2.38 2.15
N ALA A 114 21.65 1.52 2.47
CA ALA A 114 21.77 0.55 3.55
C ALA A 114 21.20 -0.81 3.13
N LYS A 115 21.92 -1.88 3.47
CA LYS A 115 21.27 -3.19 3.64
C LYS A 115 20.56 -3.19 4.97
N THR A 116 19.36 -3.76 5.01
CA THR A 116 18.57 -3.78 6.24
C THR A 116 18.07 -5.17 6.59
N ARG A 117 17.89 -5.40 7.89
CA ARG A 117 17.21 -6.56 8.45
C ARG A 117 16.06 -6.09 9.33
N ILE A 118 15.14 -6.99 9.63
CA ILE A 118 14.08 -6.71 10.60
C ILE A 118 14.69 -6.43 11.97
N ALA A 119 14.14 -5.42 12.64
CA ALA A 119 14.56 -5.04 13.97
C ALA A 119 14.19 -6.15 14.98
N THR A 120 15.07 -6.34 15.94
CA THR A 120 14.86 -7.18 17.12
C THR A 120 14.60 -6.28 18.33
N ASP A 121 14.12 -6.86 19.43
CA ASP A 121 13.89 -6.09 20.67
C ASP A 121 15.17 -5.39 21.18
N ALA A 122 16.36 -5.95 20.91
CA ALA A 122 17.65 -5.35 21.27
C ALA A 122 17.98 -4.07 20.48
N ASP A 123 17.34 -3.86 19.33
CA ASP A 123 17.51 -2.66 18.50
C ASP A 123 16.59 -1.51 18.97
N LEU A 124 15.55 -1.79 19.76
CA LEU A 124 14.50 -0.82 20.12
C LEU A 124 14.95 0.13 21.24
N ARG A 125 15.86 1.04 20.92
CA ARG A 125 16.45 2.01 21.86
C ARG A 125 16.44 3.42 21.29
N LEU A 126 16.43 4.40 22.18
CA LEU A 126 16.51 5.82 21.83
C LEU A 126 17.71 6.10 20.93
N GLY A 127 17.49 6.93 19.91
CA GLY A 127 18.52 7.30 18.95
C GLY A 127 18.80 6.26 17.86
N GLN A 128 18.23 5.05 17.94
CA GLN A 128 18.39 4.07 16.88
C GLN A 128 17.72 4.56 15.59
N GLU A 129 18.50 4.60 14.51
CA GLU A 129 17.95 4.82 13.17
C GLU A 129 17.27 3.54 12.67
N VAL A 130 16.06 3.73 12.15
CA VAL A 130 15.16 2.66 11.73
C VAL A 130 14.56 2.98 10.37
N TYR A 131 14.15 1.94 9.68
CA TYR A 131 13.45 2.00 8.41
C TYR A 131 12.11 1.28 8.53
N PHE A 132 11.06 1.81 7.92
CA PHE A 132 9.74 1.19 7.90
C PHE A 132 8.96 1.61 6.66
N SER A 133 8.00 0.80 6.23
CA SER A 133 7.13 1.15 5.11
C SER A 133 6.20 2.29 5.51
N SER A 134 5.84 3.15 4.57
CA SER A 134 4.78 4.15 4.76
C SER A 134 3.37 3.52 4.82
N TYR A 135 3.27 2.19 4.79
CA TYR A 135 2.03 1.44 4.93
C TYR A 135 1.39 1.64 6.32
N TRP A 136 0.09 1.96 6.29
CA TRP A 136 -0.74 2.12 7.47
C TRP A 136 -2.19 1.79 7.08
N ASP A 137 -2.82 0.93 7.87
CA ASP A 137 -4.26 0.65 7.82
C ASP A 137 -4.96 1.13 9.11
N ASP A 138 -4.19 1.33 10.18
CA ASP A 138 -4.61 1.93 11.43
C ASP A 138 -4.11 3.39 11.46
N PRO A 139 -4.98 4.38 11.70
CA PRO A 139 -4.56 5.78 11.80
C PRO A 139 -3.64 6.10 12.97
N GLU A 140 -3.49 5.21 13.95
CA GLU A 140 -2.66 5.46 15.13
C GLU A 140 -1.17 5.13 14.92
N TYR A 141 -0.82 4.17 14.06
CA TYR A 141 0.57 3.73 13.88
C TYR A 141 0.86 3.12 12.51
N TYR A 142 2.12 3.20 12.10
CA TYR A 142 2.63 2.47 10.94
C TYR A 142 2.77 0.98 11.23
N GLU A 143 2.43 0.15 10.24
CA GLU A 143 2.45 -1.31 10.33
C GLU A 143 3.46 -1.94 9.37
N ALA A 144 3.78 -3.21 9.61
CA ALA A 144 4.51 -4.00 8.63
C ALA A 144 3.66 -4.16 7.36
N PRO A 145 4.26 -4.13 6.16
CA PRO A 145 3.56 -4.45 4.93
C PRO A 145 2.82 -5.79 5.03
N ARG A 146 1.58 -5.85 4.54
CA ARG A 146 0.77 -7.08 4.52
C ARG A 146 0.85 -7.83 3.21
N THR A 147 1.23 -7.12 2.15
CA THR A 147 1.37 -7.65 0.80
C THR A 147 2.70 -7.25 0.19
N ILE A 148 3.11 -7.97 -0.86
CA ILE A 148 4.29 -7.57 -1.66
C ILE A 148 4.08 -6.19 -2.28
N VAL A 149 2.84 -5.85 -2.64
CA VAL A 149 2.47 -4.55 -3.21
C VAL A 149 2.70 -3.45 -2.19
N ASP A 150 2.23 -3.61 -0.95
CA ASP A 150 2.44 -2.63 0.12
C ASP A 150 3.92 -2.34 0.39
N SER A 151 4.77 -3.35 0.23
CA SER A 151 6.20 -3.21 0.41
C SER A 151 6.91 -2.57 -0.79
N ARG A 152 6.60 -3.01 -2.01
CA ARG A 152 7.42 -2.68 -3.20
C ARG A 152 6.90 -1.51 -4.01
N SER A 153 5.62 -1.16 -3.91
CA SER A 153 5.02 -0.07 -4.68
C SER A 153 4.86 1.23 -3.89
N ARG A 154 5.15 1.23 -2.58
CA ARG A 154 5.04 2.41 -1.71
C ARG A 154 6.40 2.91 -1.26
N GLU A 155 6.42 4.14 -0.77
CA GLU A 155 7.60 4.73 -0.15
C GLU A 155 7.94 4.04 1.17
N TRP A 156 9.22 4.07 1.49
CA TRP A 156 9.74 3.72 2.81
C TRP A 156 10.24 4.97 3.50
N ILE A 157 10.39 4.88 4.81
CA ILE A 157 10.77 6.00 5.65
C ILE A 157 11.98 5.59 6.48
N LYS A 158 12.99 6.45 6.54
CA LYS A 158 14.06 6.39 7.53
C LYS A 158 13.78 7.42 8.62
N SER A 159 13.88 7.04 9.88
CA SER A 159 13.76 7.97 11.01
C SER A 159 14.58 7.46 12.22
N ARG A 160 14.43 8.12 13.36
CA ARG A 160 15.11 7.83 14.62
C ARG A 160 14.08 7.58 15.71
N ILE A 161 14.28 6.55 16.53
CA ILE A 161 13.45 6.31 17.72
C ILE A 161 13.70 7.42 18.74
N VAL A 162 12.65 8.11 19.17
CA VAL A 162 12.70 9.21 20.14
C VAL A 162 11.96 8.91 21.44
N ASP A 163 11.09 7.89 21.45
CA ASP A 163 10.43 7.40 22.66
C ASP A 163 10.19 5.89 22.58
N THR A 164 10.40 5.21 23.71
CA THR A 164 10.17 3.77 23.92
C THR A 164 9.17 3.49 25.04
N SER A 165 8.51 4.53 25.58
CA SER A 165 7.55 4.45 26.67
C SER A 165 6.35 3.55 26.36
N GLU A 166 5.98 3.42 25.08
CA GLU A 166 4.86 2.57 24.62
C GLU A 166 5.28 1.16 24.16
N LEU A 167 6.52 0.72 24.44
CA LEU A 167 6.98 -0.63 24.06
C LEU A 167 6.13 -1.76 24.65
N PHE A 168 5.48 -1.53 25.81
CA PHE A 168 4.54 -2.48 26.41
C PHE A 168 3.29 -2.72 25.54
N LYS A 169 3.01 -1.81 24.58
CA LYS A 169 1.99 -1.96 23.54
C LYS A 169 2.57 -2.36 22.18
N ASN A 170 3.85 -2.75 22.13
CA ASN A 170 4.61 -3.01 20.91
C ASN A 170 4.80 -1.79 20.00
N LEU A 171 4.73 -0.57 20.53
CA LEU A 171 4.92 0.66 19.75
C LEU A 171 6.20 1.40 20.18
N VAL A 172 6.82 2.07 19.22
CA VAL A 172 7.83 3.10 19.48
C VAL A 172 7.38 4.41 18.84
N MET A 173 7.89 5.54 19.33
CA MET A 173 7.71 6.82 18.68
C MET A 173 8.96 7.21 17.90
N ILE A 174 8.79 7.74 16.70
CA ILE A 174 9.88 8.21 15.83
C ILE A 174 9.89 9.73 15.73
N GLY A 175 10.96 10.28 15.13
CA GLY A 175 11.11 11.72 14.93
C GLY A 175 9.89 12.31 14.22
N GLY A 176 9.25 13.30 14.84
CA GLY A 176 7.98 13.86 14.34
C GLY A 176 6.76 13.48 15.17
N GLY A 177 6.87 12.48 16.05
CA GLY A 177 5.82 12.09 16.99
C GLY A 177 4.94 10.94 16.52
N ASP A 178 5.19 10.40 15.32
CA ASP A 178 4.44 9.27 14.79
C ASP A 178 4.82 7.98 15.50
N LYS A 179 3.84 7.07 15.62
CA LYS A 179 4.03 5.75 16.22
C LYS A 179 4.29 4.71 15.14
N VAL A 180 5.16 3.76 15.44
CA VAL A 180 5.47 2.63 14.57
C VAL A 180 5.39 1.36 15.39
N HIS A 181 4.64 0.37 14.89
CA HIS A 181 4.60 -0.93 15.53
C HIS A 181 5.96 -1.63 15.36
N LYS A 182 6.48 -2.24 16.43
CA LYS A 182 7.86 -2.79 16.46
C LYS A 182 8.13 -3.80 15.35
N ASN A 183 7.07 -4.51 14.93
CA ASN A 183 7.16 -5.52 13.88
C ASN A 183 7.34 -4.91 12.47
N ALA A 184 7.13 -3.60 12.28
CA ALA A 184 7.30 -2.86 11.02
C ALA A 184 8.74 -2.38 10.82
N LEU A 185 9.53 -2.36 11.89
CA LEU A 185 10.84 -1.75 11.91
C LEU A 185 11.91 -2.64 11.31
N ARG A 186 12.82 -2.00 10.59
CA ARG A 186 14.07 -2.54 10.10
C ARG A 186 15.22 -1.68 10.58
N VAL A 187 16.40 -2.27 10.67
CA VAL A 187 17.66 -1.59 10.98
C VAL A 187 18.73 -1.96 9.98
N GLU A 188 19.71 -1.09 9.84
CA GLU A 188 20.88 -1.32 9.00
C GLU A 188 21.69 -2.53 9.50
N VAL A 189 22.19 -3.33 8.54
CA VAL A 189 23.16 -4.40 8.80
C VAL A 189 24.55 -3.76 8.84
N LYS A 190 25.26 -3.94 9.96
CA LYS A 190 26.64 -3.47 10.14
C LYS A 190 27.65 -4.50 9.69
#